data_AF-A0A5C6RZQ1-F1
#
_entry.id   AF-A0A5C6RZQ1-F1
#
_cell.length_a   1.000
_cell.length_b   1.000
_cell.length_c   1.000
_cell.angle_alpha   90.00
_cell.angle_beta   90.00
_cell.angle_gamma   90.00
#
_symmetry.space_group_name_H-M   'P 1'
#
loop_
_entity.id
_entity.type
_entity.pdbx_description
1 polymer ?
#
loop_
_entity_poly.entity_id
_entity_poly.type
_entity_poly.pdbx_seq_one_letter_code
_entity_poly.pdbx_strand_id
1 'polypeptide(L)'
;MNTNAFAMLFILWGLSPALFAQTAFSEEPRPMSQGAEPSFLLDFRIGQAEDIADLWADYQKGFKAKKPKLNKETGEYLTDNARIETISNNTIDIYATISPKGEAMGAVVTVWFNLGGAYLSSERHPDRMPGAYAWLEGFRNKVMYEYAEEVLDNQEDLLKELEKGLSDLKKEEEKAKENVADLEAELAEAKKAAQAAAQAVAGKKAEVSKQEQQVQLAKEKVNSIKKKQ
;
A
#
# COMPACT_ATOMS: atom_id res chain seq x y z
N MET A 1 23.28 -8.53 19.91
CA MET A 1 23.35 -7.49 18.86
C MET A 1 23.18 -8.25 17.55
N ASN A 2 22.10 -8.22 16.79
CA ASN A 2 21.13 -7.17 16.49
C ASN A 2 19.67 -7.64 16.70
N THR A 3 19.01 -7.05 17.70
CA THR A 3 17.55 -6.98 17.78
C THR A 3 17.15 -5.68 17.09
N ASN A 4 16.84 -5.72 15.79
CA ASN A 4 16.21 -4.62 15.05
C ASN A 4 15.59 -5.18 13.76
N ALA A 5 14.70 -6.16 13.88
CA ALA A 5 13.82 -6.54 12.78
C ALA A 5 12.55 -5.69 12.89
N PHE A 6 12.64 -4.51 12.27
CA PHE A 6 11.57 -3.78 11.60
C PHE A 6 10.16 -3.91 12.19
N ALA A 7 9.80 -2.98 13.07
CA ALA A 7 8.41 -2.65 13.35
C ALA A 7 7.82 -1.97 12.09
N MET A 8 7.23 -2.75 11.19
CA MET A 8 6.38 -2.25 10.11
C MET A 8 4.93 -2.27 10.58
N LEU A 9 4.54 -1.19 11.27
CA LEU A 9 3.15 -0.89 11.53
C LEU A 9 2.52 -0.36 10.22
N PHE A 10 2.17 -1.26 9.31
CA PHE A 10 1.36 -0.87 8.14
C PHE A 10 -0.10 -0.80 8.56
N ILE A 11 -0.55 0.44 8.73
CA ILE A 11 -1.96 0.72 9.01
C ILE A 11 -2.74 0.36 7.74
N LEU A 12 -3.43 -0.78 7.77
CA LEU A 12 -4.51 -1.12 6.85
C LEU A 12 -5.63 -0.07 7.04
N TRP A 13 -5.50 1.09 6.40
CA TRP A 13 -6.66 1.92 6.04
C TRP A 13 -7.34 1.20 4.88
N GLY A 14 -7.95 0.06 5.19
CA GLY A 14 -8.77 -0.69 4.24
C GLY A 14 -9.85 0.20 3.68
N LEU A 15 -10.17 0.01 2.39
CA LEU A 15 -11.28 0.63 1.70
C LEU A 15 -12.50 0.64 2.62
N SER A 16 -12.78 1.78 3.24
CA SER A 16 -14.00 1.88 4.03
C SER A 16 -15.15 1.89 3.04
N PRO A 17 -16.13 0.98 3.12
CA PRO A 17 -17.27 0.96 2.21
C PRO A 17 -18.09 2.26 2.27
N ALA A 18 -17.91 3.08 3.32
CA ALA A 18 -18.47 4.43 3.42
C ALA A 18 -17.97 5.40 2.33
N LEU A 19 -16.81 5.13 1.72
CA LEU A 19 -16.24 5.91 0.62
C LEU A 19 -17.02 5.70 -0.70
N PHE A 20 -17.71 4.56 -0.83
CA PHE A 20 -18.47 4.16 -2.02
C PHE A 20 -19.99 4.33 -1.86
N ALA A 21 -20.46 4.94 -0.76
CA ALA A 21 -21.88 5.15 -0.54
C ALA A 21 -22.48 6.06 -1.64
N GLN A 22 -23.52 5.59 -2.33
CA GLN A 22 -24.26 6.35 -3.34
C GLN A 22 -24.97 7.54 -2.69
N THR A 23 -24.49 8.76 -2.92
CA THR A 23 -25.23 9.98 -2.63
C THR A 23 -26.12 10.31 -3.82
N ALA A 24 -27.42 10.53 -3.58
CA ALA A 24 -28.30 11.10 -4.59
C ALA A 24 -27.75 12.47 -5.05
N PHE A 25 -27.89 12.79 -6.33
CA PHE A 25 -27.54 14.11 -6.84
C PHE A 25 -28.41 15.18 -6.16
N SER A 26 -27.80 16.25 -5.65
CA SER A 26 -28.55 17.42 -5.16
C SER A 26 -28.72 18.42 -6.29
N GLU A 27 -29.94 18.93 -6.48
CA GLU A 27 -30.22 20.06 -7.37
C GLU A 27 -30.38 21.33 -6.55
N GLU A 28 -29.52 22.32 -6.78
CA GLU A 28 -29.52 23.59 -6.07
C GLU A 28 -29.14 24.74 -7.00
N PRO A 29 -29.74 25.94 -6.86
CA PRO A 29 -29.22 27.14 -7.52
C PRO A 29 -27.83 27.47 -6.98
N ARG A 30 -26.85 27.63 -7.87
CA ARG A 30 -25.46 27.98 -7.50
C ARG A 30 -24.94 29.12 -8.39
N PRO A 31 -24.11 30.02 -7.85
CA PRO A 31 -23.46 31.06 -8.63
C PRO A 31 -22.46 30.45 -9.62
N MET A 32 -22.47 30.99 -10.83
CA MET A 32 -21.51 30.74 -11.90
C MET A 32 -21.23 32.05 -12.67
N SER A 33 -20.35 32.02 -13.67
CA SER A 33 -19.96 33.18 -14.48
C SER A 33 -21.11 33.88 -15.19
N GLN A 34 -22.25 33.21 -15.36
CA GLN A 34 -23.45 33.76 -16.00
C GLN A 34 -24.55 34.18 -15.01
N GLY A 35 -24.29 34.10 -13.70
CA GLY A 35 -25.28 34.39 -12.66
C GLY A 35 -25.58 33.17 -11.79
N ALA A 36 -26.65 33.23 -11.01
CA ALA A 36 -27.10 32.10 -10.20
C ALA A 36 -28.09 31.26 -11.00
N GLU A 37 -27.71 30.02 -11.31
CA GLU A 37 -28.47 29.12 -12.16
C GLU A 37 -28.66 27.74 -11.50
N PRO A 38 -29.70 26.97 -11.87
CA PRO A 38 -29.89 25.60 -11.42
C PRO A 38 -28.67 24.72 -11.72
N SER A 39 -28.23 23.96 -10.72
CA SER A 39 -27.02 23.14 -10.80
C SER A 39 -27.21 21.77 -10.14
N PHE A 40 -26.35 20.83 -10.50
CA PHE A 40 -26.31 19.47 -9.97
C PHE A 40 -24.99 19.21 -9.26
N LEU A 41 -25.08 18.71 -8.03
CA LEU A 41 -23.92 18.48 -7.19
C LEU A 41 -23.59 16.99 -7.09
N LEU A 42 -22.32 16.67 -7.32
CA LEU A 42 -21.72 15.36 -7.13
C LEU A 42 -20.70 15.47 -6.00
N ASP A 43 -21.06 14.88 -4.88
CA ASP A 43 -20.20 14.75 -3.72
C ASP A 43 -19.37 13.46 -3.85
N PHE A 44 -18.07 13.61 -4.12
CA PHE A 44 -17.10 12.53 -4.05
C PHE A 44 -16.39 12.55 -2.69
N ARG A 45 -16.14 11.36 -2.14
CA ARG A 45 -15.38 11.15 -0.90
C ARG A 45 -14.08 10.40 -1.14
N ILE A 46 -13.75 10.18 -2.40
CA ILE A 46 -12.54 9.53 -2.88
C ILE A 46 -11.87 10.43 -3.91
N GLY A 47 -10.57 10.21 -4.08
CA GLY A 47 -9.79 10.91 -5.08
C GLY A 47 -9.41 12.34 -4.74
N GLN A 48 -8.48 12.88 -5.53
CA GLN A 48 -8.08 14.28 -5.47
C GLN A 48 -8.83 15.10 -6.51
N ALA A 49 -9.03 16.39 -6.25
CA ALA A 49 -9.75 17.28 -7.15
C ALA A 49 -9.10 17.39 -8.53
N GLU A 50 -7.77 17.28 -8.60
CA GLU A 50 -7.01 17.31 -9.85
C GLU A 50 -7.31 16.10 -10.73
N ASP A 51 -7.18 14.89 -10.19
CA ASP A 51 -7.50 13.65 -10.89
C ASP A 51 -8.98 13.59 -11.33
N ILE A 52 -9.91 14.04 -10.47
CA ILE A 52 -11.33 14.12 -10.81
C ILE A 52 -11.55 15.10 -11.96
N ALA A 53 -10.75 16.18 -12.05
CA ALA A 53 -10.81 17.11 -13.16
C ALA A 53 -10.27 16.52 -14.46
N ASP A 54 -9.24 15.70 -14.40
CA ASP A 54 -8.74 14.96 -15.56
C ASP A 54 -9.77 13.93 -16.04
N LEU A 55 -10.40 13.19 -15.11
CA LEU A 55 -11.48 12.26 -15.42
C LEU A 55 -12.72 12.97 -15.97
N TRP A 56 -13.03 14.17 -15.48
CA TRP A 56 -14.08 15.00 -16.05
C TRP A 56 -13.75 15.36 -17.50
N ALA A 57 -12.54 15.86 -17.75
CA ALA A 57 -12.11 16.22 -19.09
C ALA A 57 -12.12 15.04 -20.06
N ASP A 58 -11.80 13.84 -19.57
CA ASP A 58 -11.88 12.60 -20.33
C ASP A 58 -13.32 12.17 -20.60
N TYR A 59 -14.19 12.21 -19.59
CA TYR A 59 -15.61 11.86 -19.72
C TYR A 59 -16.32 12.69 -20.79
N GLN A 60 -16.02 14.00 -20.85
CA GLN A 60 -16.63 14.91 -21.84
C GLN A 60 -16.30 14.54 -23.30
N LYS A 61 -15.16 13.88 -23.56
CA LYS A 61 -14.77 13.46 -24.93
C LYS A 61 -15.77 12.47 -25.53
N GLY A 62 -16.48 11.70 -24.68
CA GLY A 62 -17.47 10.72 -25.11
C GLY A 62 -18.71 11.33 -25.80
N PHE A 63 -18.95 12.64 -25.64
CA PHE A 63 -20.19 13.28 -26.06
C PHE A 63 -20.06 14.15 -27.30
N LYS A 64 -19.07 13.86 -28.17
CA LYS A 64 -18.79 14.60 -29.42
C LYS A 64 -18.67 16.12 -29.21
N ALA A 65 -18.28 16.53 -28.01
CA ALA A 65 -18.13 17.92 -27.62
C ALA A 65 -16.74 18.45 -27.97
N LYS A 66 -16.56 19.78 -27.91
CA LYS A 66 -15.21 20.35 -27.89
C LYS A 66 -14.51 19.99 -26.57
N LYS A 67 -13.18 19.90 -26.60
CA LYS A 67 -12.38 19.67 -25.39
C LYS A 67 -12.77 20.68 -24.30
N PRO A 68 -13.04 20.25 -23.06
CA PRO A 68 -13.38 21.16 -21.98
C PRO A 68 -12.26 22.19 -21.77
N LYS A 69 -12.66 23.46 -21.62
CA LYS A 69 -11.74 24.58 -21.39
C LYS A 69 -11.92 25.11 -19.99
N LEU A 70 -10.83 25.13 -19.22
CA LEU A 70 -10.80 25.76 -17.90
C LEU A 70 -10.67 27.28 -18.04
N ASN A 71 -11.64 28.01 -17.50
CA ASN A 71 -11.46 29.42 -17.18
C ASN A 71 -10.76 29.53 -15.82
N LYS A 72 -9.52 30.02 -15.81
CA LYS A 72 -8.71 30.14 -14.59
C LYS A 72 -9.23 31.19 -13.61
N GLU A 73 -9.98 32.17 -14.07
CA GLU A 73 -10.51 33.24 -13.22
C GLU A 73 -11.72 32.76 -12.43
N THR A 74 -12.59 31.96 -13.06
CA THR A 74 -13.83 31.47 -12.45
C THR A 74 -13.70 30.05 -11.89
N GLY A 75 -12.68 29.30 -12.29
CA GLY A 75 -12.50 27.89 -11.95
C GLY A 75 -13.46 26.96 -12.70
N GLU A 76 -14.10 27.45 -13.76
CA GLU A 76 -15.14 26.72 -14.49
C GLU A 76 -14.56 26.02 -15.73
N TYR A 77 -14.89 24.75 -15.88
CA TYR A 77 -14.75 24.01 -17.13
C TYR A 77 -15.97 24.26 -18.00
N LEU A 78 -15.74 24.76 -19.22
CA LEU A 78 -16.76 24.83 -20.26
C LEU A 78 -16.55 23.72 -21.28
N THR A 79 -17.57 22.89 -21.44
CA THR A 79 -17.72 21.92 -22.53
C THR A 79 -18.73 22.45 -23.52
N ASP A 80 -18.24 22.88 -24.68
CA ASP A 80 -19.04 23.55 -25.71
C ASP A 80 -19.55 22.52 -26.74
N ASN A 81 -20.83 22.62 -27.09
CA ASN A 81 -21.52 21.79 -28.08
C ASN A 81 -21.56 20.28 -27.78
N ALA A 82 -21.81 19.91 -26.53
CA ALA A 82 -21.98 18.50 -26.16
C ALA A 82 -23.27 17.91 -26.75
N ARG A 83 -23.18 16.71 -27.31
CA ARG A 83 -24.35 15.94 -27.80
C ARG A 83 -24.72 14.86 -26.80
N ILE A 84 -25.78 15.12 -26.05
CA ILE A 84 -26.34 14.18 -25.07
C ILE A 84 -27.82 13.99 -25.39
N GLU A 85 -28.11 13.00 -26.23
CA GLU A 85 -29.44 12.76 -26.81
C GLU A 85 -30.52 12.49 -25.75
N THR A 86 -30.13 11.96 -24.59
CA THR A 86 -31.02 11.72 -23.46
C THR A 86 -31.46 13.00 -22.74
N ILE A 87 -30.74 14.12 -22.92
CA ILE A 87 -31.04 15.43 -22.31
C ILE A 87 -31.65 16.38 -23.35
N SER A 88 -31.16 16.39 -24.58
CA SER A 88 -31.59 17.33 -25.60
C SER A 88 -31.39 16.78 -27.02
N ASN A 89 -32.28 17.15 -27.94
CA ASN A 89 -32.12 16.89 -29.37
C ASN A 89 -31.08 17.82 -30.03
N ASN A 90 -30.77 18.94 -29.38
CA ASN A 90 -29.75 19.89 -29.80
C ASN A 90 -28.46 19.68 -29.00
N THR A 91 -27.36 20.29 -29.46
CA THR A 91 -26.17 20.40 -28.62
C THR A 91 -26.44 21.30 -27.41
N ILE A 92 -25.75 21.02 -26.31
CA ILE A 92 -25.85 21.76 -25.07
C ILE A 92 -24.46 22.18 -24.61
N ASP A 93 -24.40 23.25 -23.82
CA ASP A 93 -23.16 23.66 -23.17
C ASP A 93 -23.17 23.21 -21.71
N ILE A 94 -22.05 22.66 -21.23
CA ILE A 94 -21.93 22.13 -19.88
C ILE A 94 -20.84 22.92 -19.16
N TYR A 95 -21.23 23.55 -18.06
CA TYR A 95 -20.32 24.21 -17.13
C TYR A 95 -20.10 23.28 -15.94
N ALA A 96 -18.88 23.23 -15.43
CA ALA A 96 -18.62 22.56 -14.17
C ALA A 96 -17.52 23.22 -13.36
N THR A 97 -17.63 23.15 -12.04
CA THR A 97 -16.53 23.44 -11.11
C THR A 97 -16.21 22.18 -10.33
N ILE A 98 -14.93 22.04 -9.96
CA ILE A 98 -14.43 20.89 -9.21
C ILE A 98 -13.69 21.48 -8.01
N SER A 99 -14.32 21.40 -6.85
CA SER A 99 -13.82 22.04 -5.62
C SER A 99 -13.32 21.00 -4.63
N PRO A 100 -12.07 21.07 -4.16
CA PRO A 100 -11.56 20.17 -3.14
C PRO A 100 -12.30 20.37 -1.82
N LYS A 101 -12.37 19.32 -1.00
CA LYS A 101 -13.00 19.36 0.33
C LYS A 101 -12.07 19.79 1.47
N GLY A 102 -11.06 20.60 1.14
CA GLY A 102 -10.03 21.02 2.09
C GLY A 102 -9.16 19.84 2.52
N GLU A 103 -9.10 19.56 3.82
CA GLU A 103 -8.31 18.45 4.39
C GLU A 103 -8.95 17.08 4.16
N ALA A 104 -10.24 17.02 3.84
CA ALA A 104 -10.92 15.77 3.54
C ALA A 104 -10.66 15.32 2.10
N MET A 105 -10.52 14.02 1.90
CA MET A 105 -10.45 13.42 0.56
C MET A 105 -11.73 13.67 -0.25
N GLY A 106 -11.55 13.76 -1.57
CA GLY A 106 -12.62 13.97 -2.52
C GLY A 106 -12.84 15.42 -2.92
N ALA A 107 -13.81 15.60 -3.81
CA ALA A 107 -14.19 16.89 -4.35
C ALA A 107 -15.72 16.99 -4.45
N VAL A 108 -16.22 18.21 -4.49
CA VAL A 108 -17.59 18.50 -4.92
C VAL A 108 -17.51 18.99 -6.36
N VAL A 109 -18.18 18.27 -7.26
CA VAL A 109 -18.35 18.68 -8.65
C VAL A 109 -19.72 19.32 -8.78
N THR A 110 -19.76 20.59 -9.19
CA THR A 110 -21.01 21.31 -9.48
C THR A 110 -21.16 21.41 -10.98
N VAL A 111 -22.32 21.06 -11.51
CA VAL A 111 -22.57 21.00 -12.96
C VAL A 111 -23.79 21.83 -13.33
N TRP A 112 -23.68 22.65 -14.37
CA TRP A 112 -24.79 23.38 -14.97
C TRP A 112 -24.93 22.98 -16.44
N PHE A 113 -26.14 22.67 -16.88
CA PHE A 113 -26.44 22.34 -18.27
C PHE A 113 -27.22 23.49 -18.92
N ASN A 114 -26.61 24.18 -19.88
CA ASN A 114 -27.25 25.22 -20.66
C ASN A 114 -27.83 24.62 -21.95
N LEU A 115 -29.17 24.67 -22.08
CA LEU A 115 -29.92 24.08 -23.19
C LEU A 115 -30.06 25.03 -24.40
N GLY A 116 -29.35 26.18 -24.41
CA GLY A 116 -29.38 27.18 -25.48
C GLY A 116 -30.43 28.28 -25.30
N GLY A 117 -30.98 28.43 -24.09
CA GLY A 117 -32.00 29.45 -23.78
C GLY A 117 -32.51 29.37 -22.34
N ALA A 118 -32.34 28.24 -21.68
CA ALA A 118 -32.54 28.06 -20.25
C ALA A 118 -31.57 27.01 -19.71
N TYR A 119 -31.25 27.11 -18.42
CA TYR A 119 -30.55 26.06 -17.70
C TYR A 119 -31.50 24.91 -17.34
N LEU A 120 -31.01 23.68 -17.46
CA LEU A 120 -31.74 22.47 -17.08
C LEU A 120 -32.10 22.52 -15.60
N SER A 121 -33.34 22.19 -15.27
CA SER A 121 -33.82 22.08 -13.89
C SER A 121 -35.00 21.13 -13.83
N SER A 122 -35.24 20.50 -12.68
CA SER A 122 -36.40 19.63 -12.49
C SER A 122 -37.73 20.39 -12.57
N GLU A 123 -37.72 21.67 -12.19
CA GLU A 123 -38.91 22.54 -12.27
C GLU A 123 -39.33 22.84 -13.71
N ARG A 124 -38.36 23.17 -14.58
CA ARG A 124 -38.64 23.64 -15.95
C ARG A 124 -38.58 22.52 -16.99
N HIS A 125 -37.86 21.44 -16.70
CA HIS A 125 -37.51 20.38 -17.65
C HIS A 125 -37.62 18.97 -17.04
N PRO A 126 -38.75 18.62 -16.37
CA PRO A 126 -38.88 17.35 -15.65
C PRO A 126 -38.71 16.11 -16.55
N ASP A 127 -39.07 16.21 -17.82
CA ASP A 127 -38.95 15.16 -18.85
C ASP A 127 -37.50 14.80 -19.20
N ARG A 128 -36.55 15.73 -18.98
CA ARG A 128 -35.12 15.57 -19.32
C ARG A 128 -34.29 15.08 -18.14
N MET A 129 -34.84 15.16 -16.93
CA MET A 129 -34.14 14.81 -15.68
C MET A 129 -33.63 13.36 -15.65
N PRO A 130 -34.38 12.34 -16.11
CA PRO A 130 -33.86 10.97 -16.13
C PRO A 130 -32.57 10.85 -16.96
N GLY A 131 -32.51 11.52 -18.12
CA GLY A 131 -31.34 11.53 -18.98
C GLY A 131 -30.14 12.24 -18.35
N ALA A 132 -30.40 13.34 -17.66
CA ALA A 132 -29.36 14.09 -16.95
C ALA A 132 -28.79 13.31 -15.76
N TYR A 133 -29.64 12.68 -14.96
CA TYR A 133 -29.18 11.83 -13.86
C TYR A 133 -28.41 10.60 -14.36
N ALA A 134 -28.86 9.95 -15.44
CA ALA A 134 -28.09 8.86 -16.05
C ALA A 134 -26.70 9.33 -16.53
N TRP A 135 -26.63 10.54 -17.10
CA TRP A 135 -25.37 11.11 -17.55
C TRP A 135 -24.44 11.46 -16.37
N LEU A 136 -24.96 12.05 -15.29
CA LEU A 136 -24.18 12.36 -14.08
C LEU A 136 -23.72 11.07 -13.38
N GLU A 137 -24.55 10.03 -13.39
CA GLU A 137 -24.21 8.71 -12.85
C GLU A 137 -23.13 8.02 -13.69
N GLY A 138 -23.13 8.21 -15.01
CA GLY A 138 -22.03 7.76 -15.87
C GLY A 138 -20.69 8.40 -15.48
N PHE A 139 -20.68 9.70 -15.18
CA PHE A 139 -19.46 10.36 -14.71
C PHE A 139 -19.04 9.85 -13.33
N ARG A 140 -19.99 9.76 -12.39
CA ARG A 140 -19.75 9.20 -11.05
C ARG A 140 -19.10 7.82 -11.17
N ASN A 141 -19.70 6.92 -11.96
CA ASN A 141 -19.20 5.56 -12.14
C ASN A 141 -17.81 5.52 -12.76
N LYS A 142 -17.49 6.40 -13.71
CA LYS A 142 -16.13 6.51 -14.24
C LYS A 142 -15.12 6.85 -13.14
N VAL A 143 -15.42 7.84 -12.29
CA VAL A 143 -14.57 8.20 -11.16
C VAL A 143 -14.44 7.03 -10.17
N MET A 144 -15.56 6.42 -9.77
CA MET A 144 -15.52 5.30 -8.82
C MET A 144 -14.76 4.09 -9.37
N TYR A 145 -14.89 3.79 -10.68
CA TYR A 145 -14.21 2.68 -11.34
C TYR A 145 -12.71 2.91 -11.38
N GLU A 146 -12.25 4.08 -11.86
CA GLU A 146 -10.83 4.39 -11.97
C GLU A 146 -10.10 4.25 -10.63
N TYR A 147 -10.69 4.82 -9.57
CA TYR A 147 -10.11 4.72 -8.23
C TYR A 147 -10.21 3.33 -7.63
N ALA A 148 -11.25 2.56 -7.95
CA ALA A 148 -11.33 1.17 -7.52
C ALA A 148 -10.25 0.31 -8.19
N GLU A 149 -9.96 0.56 -9.48
CA GLU A 149 -8.90 -0.10 -10.24
C GLU A 149 -7.51 0.27 -9.70
N GLU A 150 -7.23 1.56 -9.48
CA GLU A 150 -5.97 2.00 -8.87
C GLU A 150 -5.74 1.37 -7.49
N VAL A 151 -6.79 1.32 -6.67
CA VAL A 151 -6.70 0.69 -5.35
C VAL A 151 -6.45 -0.82 -5.49
N LEU A 152 -7.12 -1.50 -6.41
CA LEU A 152 -6.90 -2.92 -6.67
C LEU A 152 -5.44 -3.19 -7.07
N ASP A 153 -4.92 -2.45 -8.06
CA ASP A 153 -3.54 -2.60 -8.55
C ASP A 153 -2.52 -2.41 -7.40
N ASN A 154 -2.70 -1.37 -6.59
CA ASN A 154 -1.85 -1.13 -5.42
C ASN A 154 -1.92 -2.27 -4.40
N GLN A 155 -3.10 -2.85 -4.14
CA GLN A 155 -3.24 -4.00 -3.24
C GLN A 155 -2.62 -5.27 -3.82
N GLU A 156 -2.72 -5.49 -5.13
CA GLU A 156 -2.10 -6.63 -5.80
C GLU A 156 -0.57 -6.55 -5.73
N ASP A 157 0.01 -5.37 -5.94
CA ASP A 157 1.46 -5.19 -5.83
C ASP A 157 1.96 -5.34 -4.40
N LEU A 158 1.25 -4.79 -3.41
CA LEU A 158 1.55 -5.03 -2.00
C LEU A 158 1.48 -6.52 -1.65
N LEU A 159 0.47 -7.24 -2.15
CA LEU A 159 0.35 -8.69 -1.93
C LEU A 159 1.56 -9.43 -2.51
N LYS A 160 2.00 -9.12 -3.73
CA LYS A 160 3.20 -9.72 -4.35
C LYS A 160 4.46 -9.49 -3.52
N GLU A 161 4.64 -8.28 -2.98
CA GLU A 161 5.77 -7.96 -2.10
C GLU A 161 5.73 -8.78 -0.79
N LEU A 162 4.55 -8.89 -0.17
CA LEU A 162 4.36 -9.68 1.05
C LEU A 162 4.61 -11.18 0.80
N GLU A 163 4.13 -11.73 -0.32
CA GLU A 163 4.38 -13.12 -0.70
C GLU A 163 5.86 -13.41 -0.92
N LYS A 164 6.58 -12.49 -1.59
CA LYS A 164 8.02 -12.60 -1.77
C LYS A 164 8.77 -12.55 -0.43
N GLY A 165 8.42 -11.60 0.44
CA GLY A 165 9.00 -11.49 1.78
C GLY A 165 8.79 -12.75 2.61
N LEU A 166 7.58 -13.33 2.57
CA LEU A 166 7.27 -14.59 3.24
C LEU A 166 8.11 -15.76 2.69
N SER A 167 8.28 -15.86 1.37
CA SER A 167 9.11 -16.88 0.73
C SER A 167 10.58 -16.77 1.17
N ASP A 168 11.13 -15.55 1.22
CA ASP A 168 12.53 -15.35 1.61
C ASP A 168 12.74 -15.66 3.09
N LEU A 169 11.82 -15.26 3.97
CA LEU A 169 11.84 -15.63 5.39
C LEU A 169 11.79 -17.15 5.60
N LYS A 170 10.98 -17.88 4.82
CA LYS A 170 10.97 -19.36 4.88
C LYS A 170 12.31 -19.97 4.51
N LYS A 171 13.00 -19.43 3.50
CA LYS A 171 14.34 -19.91 3.11
C LYS A 171 15.38 -19.61 4.18
N GLU A 172 15.31 -18.44 4.81
CA GLU A 172 16.17 -18.09 5.95
C GLU A 172 15.93 -18.99 7.15
N GLU A 173 14.66 -19.30 7.46
CA GLU A 173 14.28 -20.25 8.51
C GLU A 173 14.89 -21.64 8.26
N GLU A 174 14.74 -22.18 7.04
CA GLU A 174 15.29 -23.50 6.70
C GLU A 174 16.81 -23.55 6.78
N LYS A 175 17.52 -22.51 6.28
CA LYS A 175 18.98 -22.41 6.43
C LYS A 175 19.41 -22.32 7.89
N ALA A 176 18.66 -21.58 8.71
CA ALA A 176 18.95 -21.47 10.13
C ALA A 176 18.78 -22.83 10.83
N LYS A 177 17.75 -23.61 10.47
CA LYS A 177 17.56 -24.97 10.99
C LYS A 177 18.69 -25.91 10.59
N GLU A 178 19.13 -25.88 9.34
CA GLU A 178 20.25 -26.67 8.84
C GLU A 178 21.55 -26.34 9.61
N ASN A 179 21.87 -25.04 9.74
CA ASN A 179 23.03 -24.60 10.51
C ASN A 179 22.97 -25.02 11.99
N VAL A 180 21.78 -24.99 12.61
CA VAL A 180 21.59 -25.48 13.98
C VAL A 180 21.90 -26.97 14.08
N ALA A 181 21.41 -27.78 13.13
CA ALA A 181 21.66 -29.21 13.11
C ALA A 181 23.17 -29.54 12.97
N ASP A 182 23.87 -28.83 12.09
CA ASP A 182 25.32 -29.00 11.89
C ASP A 182 26.12 -28.63 13.15
N LEU A 183 25.80 -27.49 13.77
CA LEU A 183 26.45 -27.06 15.02
C LEU A 183 26.18 -28.02 16.18
N GLU A 184 24.99 -28.62 16.25
CA GLU A 184 24.68 -29.65 17.25
C GLU A 184 25.52 -30.92 17.04
N ALA A 185 25.75 -31.32 15.79
CA ALA A 185 26.61 -32.45 15.45
C ALA A 185 28.08 -32.17 15.82
N GLU A 186 28.62 -31.01 15.42
CA GLU A 186 29.98 -30.58 15.78
C GLU A 186 30.18 -30.53 17.30
N LEU A 187 29.20 -29.99 18.03
CA LEU A 187 29.23 -29.94 19.49
C LEU A 187 29.29 -31.34 20.11
N ALA A 188 28.57 -32.32 19.54
CA ALA A 188 28.59 -33.70 20.01
C ALA A 188 29.97 -34.36 19.80
N GLU A 189 30.61 -34.11 18.66
CA GLU A 189 31.97 -34.60 18.37
C GLU A 189 33.02 -33.94 19.29
N ALA A 190 32.96 -32.62 19.45
CA ALA A 190 33.85 -31.89 20.35
C ALA A 190 33.73 -32.38 21.80
N LYS A 191 32.51 -32.68 22.27
CA LYS A 191 32.30 -33.28 23.60
C LYS A 191 32.96 -34.65 23.74
N LYS A 192 32.83 -35.52 22.73
CA LYS A 192 33.51 -36.85 22.72
C LYS A 192 35.03 -36.70 22.75
N ALA A 193 35.58 -35.80 21.94
CA ALA A 193 37.02 -35.53 21.91
C ALA A 193 37.54 -35.00 23.24
N ALA A 194 36.83 -34.05 23.86
CA ALA A 194 37.16 -33.51 25.18
C ALA A 194 37.15 -34.60 26.27
N GLN A 195 36.17 -35.51 26.24
CA GLN A 195 36.09 -36.62 27.17
C GLN A 195 37.26 -37.61 27.00
N ALA A 196 37.61 -37.96 25.77
CA ALA A 196 38.77 -38.82 25.48
C ALA A 196 40.09 -38.18 25.93
N ALA A 197 40.26 -36.87 25.67
CA ALA A 197 41.43 -36.12 26.11
C ALA A 197 41.53 -36.08 27.65
N ALA A 198 40.42 -35.85 28.35
CA ALA A 198 40.38 -35.87 29.81
C ALA A 198 40.82 -37.24 30.38
N GLN A 199 40.38 -38.35 29.78
CA GLN A 199 40.82 -39.70 30.17
C GLN A 199 42.31 -39.91 29.89
N ALA A 200 42.81 -39.48 28.72
CA ALA A 200 44.23 -39.57 28.38
C ALA A 200 45.13 -38.77 29.33
N VAL A 201 44.71 -37.54 29.69
CA VAL A 201 45.39 -36.69 30.68
C VAL A 201 45.43 -37.38 32.04
N ALA A 202 44.31 -37.94 32.51
CA ALA A 202 44.27 -38.68 33.76
C ALA A 202 45.22 -39.88 33.76
N GLY A 203 45.24 -40.66 32.67
CA GLY A 203 46.16 -41.79 32.49
C GLY A 203 47.62 -41.36 32.50
N LYS A 204 47.98 -40.32 31.75
CA LYS A 204 49.35 -39.78 31.71
C LYS A 204 49.79 -39.21 33.06
N LYS A 205 48.90 -38.57 33.81
CA LYS A 205 49.18 -38.08 35.16
C LYS A 205 49.53 -39.23 36.12
N ALA A 206 48.83 -40.36 36.02
CA ALA A 206 49.15 -41.55 36.82
C ALA A 206 50.52 -42.16 36.43
N GLU A 207 50.83 -42.22 35.14
CA GLU A 207 52.12 -42.71 34.63
C GLU A 207 53.29 -41.82 35.10
N VAL A 208 53.14 -40.49 35.00
CA VAL A 208 54.13 -39.52 35.50
C VAL A 208 54.36 -39.71 37.00
N SER A 209 53.29 -39.82 37.79
CA SER A 209 53.40 -40.03 39.23
C SER A 209 54.16 -41.32 39.58
N LYS A 210 53.90 -42.41 38.86
CA LYS A 210 54.63 -43.68 39.03
C LYS A 210 56.11 -43.51 38.67
N GLN A 211 56.42 -42.81 37.58
CA GLN A 211 57.80 -42.57 37.16
C GLN A 211 58.57 -41.67 38.15
N GLU A 212 57.93 -40.66 38.72
CA GLU A 212 58.50 -39.80 39.76
C GLU A 212 58.93 -40.63 40.99
N GLN A 213 58.08 -41.57 41.43
CA GLN A 213 58.42 -42.51 42.51
C GLN A 213 59.64 -43.38 42.17
N GLN A 214 59.71 -43.91 40.94
CA GLN A 214 60.85 -44.72 40.49
C GLN A 214 62.15 -43.91 40.45
N VAL A 215 62.10 -42.67 39.96
CA VAL A 215 63.25 -41.76 39.95
C VAL A 215 63.72 -41.46 41.37
N GLN A 216 62.80 -41.25 42.32
CA GLN A 216 63.13 -41.01 43.71
C GLN A 216 63.86 -42.21 44.35
N LEU A 217 63.34 -43.43 44.15
CA LEU A 217 63.98 -44.66 44.61
C LEU A 217 65.39 -44.84 44.01
N ALA A 218 65.55 -44.54 42.71
CA ALA A 218 66.84 -44.61 42.05
C ALA A 218 67.85 -43.59 42.63
N LYS A 219 67.41 -42.34 42.88
CA LYS A 219 68.24 -41.30 43.53
C LYS A 219 68.70 -41.74 44.92
N GLU A 220 67.80 -42.29 45.73
CA GLU A 220 68.12 -42.81 47.07
C GLU A 220 69.16 -43.93 47.02
N LYS A 221 69.01 -44.85 46.06
CA LYS A 221 69.98 -45.93 45.84
C LYS A 221 71.36 -45.42 45.41
N VAL A 222 71.42 -44.45 44.50
CA VAL A 222 72.70 -43.83 44.11
C VAL A 222 73.38 -43.14 45.30
N ASN A 223 72.62 -42.41 46.11
CA ASN A 223 73.15 -41.72 47.28
C ASN A 223 73.66 -42.69 48.36
N SER A 224 72.99 -43.82 48.56
CA SER A 224 73.43 -44.83 49.53
C SER A 224 74.72 -45.53 49.11
N ILE A 225 74.96 -45.68 47.80
CA ILE A 225 76.22 -46.20 47.26
C ILE A 225 77.36 -45.19 47.47
N LYS A 226 77.12 -43.90 47.17
CA LYS A 226 78.13 -42.84 47.33
C LYS A 226 78.61 -42.64 48.77
N LYS A 227 77.74 -42.86 49.77
CA LYS A 227 78.10 -42.72 51.20
C LYS A 227 78.94 -43.89 51.76
N LYS A 228 79.08 -44.98 51.01
CA LYS A 228 79.84 -46.17 51.42
C LYS A 228 81.26 -46.22 50.84
N GLN A 229 81.64 -45.22 50.04
CA GLN A 229 83.00 -44.97 49.56
C GLN A 229 83.61 -43.82 50.36
#